data_AF-C4M8Z5-F1
#
_entry.id   AF-C4M8Z5-F1
#
_cell.length_a   1.000
_cell.length_b   1.000
_cell.length_c   1.000
_cell.angle_alpha   90.00
_cell.angle_beta   90.00
_cell.angle_gamma   90.00
#
_symmetry.space_group_name_H-M   'P 1'
#
loop_
_entity.id
_entity.type
_entity.pdbx_description
1 polymer ?
#
loop_
_entity_poly.entity_id
_entity_poly.type
_entity_poly.pdbx_seq_one_letter_code
_entity_poly.pdbx_strand_id
1 'polypeptide(L)'
;MSDLDKLKEIGSKKFQEQAIWMLNAMWPKDQGANAEELWNYVELFGSLELENGKEGSDLDELGMHRVFEKIQKQQTMQEMRNHLRKVGVTSFKKISMINFLIFIYGYDLHEVVNAPQGANGAEVEKAKKILEEVTEAFNSAQEKATAAKKAADEAKVKATAAKKVADECQIKQTEATKAAEIAKADEEAAIARQKEAQAAEEEVTKALNEVKAQEQAKEDKRKALQKKIETAGLVAKNAAIQELAKLDNEDDLPLRRAKTTLEAAQRKAAKALKIATEAKEKATATAKAADEAKQAADDAKQKADEAKTQAEQAEAESVSAAEAADQALVEAEQKVAEAEAYLAEQQKKATGAGQGTMWFMQRELDEKKKYMPTRKGGIAKK
;
A
#
# COMPACT_ATOMS: atom_id res chain seq x y z
N MET A 1 -54.03 37.87 12.69
CA MET A 1 -52.64 38.28 12.35
C MET A 1 -52.73 39.21 11.15
N SER A 2 -52.12 40.40 11.21
CA SER A 2 -52.12 41.34 10.07
C SER A 2 -51.22 40.84 8.94
N ASP A 3 -51.38 41.37 7.73
CA ASP A 3 -50.53 40.97 6.59
C ASP A 3 -49.04 41.29 6.83
N LEU A 4 -48.74 42.37 7.54
CA LEU A 4 -47.37 42.72 7.94
C LEU A 4 -46.81 41.76 8.99
N ASP A 5 -47.65 41.23 9.88
CA ASP A 5 -47.22 40.21 10.85
C ASP A 5 -46.94 38.87 10.14
N LYS A 6 -47.79 38.49 9.18
CA LYS A 6 -47.55 37.30 8.33
C LYS A 6 -46.29 37.44 7.50
N LEU A 7 -46.07 38.61 6.90
CA LEU A 7 -44.86 38.91 6.14
C LEU A 7 -43.59 38.76 6.99
N LYS A 8 -43.62 39.22 8.24
CA LYS A 8 -42.51 39.04 9.19
C LYS A 8 -42.29 37.58 9.54
N GLU A 9 -43.36 36.82 9.78
CA GLU A 9 -43.28 35.39 10.05
C GLU A 9 -42.64 34.65 8.87
N ILE A 10 -43.12 34.88 7.64
CA ILE A 10 -42.53 34.30 6.43
C ILE A 10 -41.07 34.74 6.28
N GLY A 11 -40.78 36.02 6.52
CA GLY A 11 -39.43 36.57 6.43
C GLY A 11 -38.42 36.01 7.45
N SER A 12 -38.90 35.36 8.52
CA SER A 12 -38.04 34.65 9.49
C SER A 12 -37.73 33.20 9.12
N LYS A 13 -38.41 32.66 8.09
CA LYS A 13 -38.14 31.31 7.57
C LYS A 13 -36.80 31.26 6.84
N LYS A 14 -36.30 30.06 6.53
CA LYS A 14 -35.08 29.93 5.71
C LYS A 14 -35.31 30.48 4.31
N PHE A 15 -34.25 30.88 3.61
CA PHE A 15 -34.37 31.34 2.22
C PHE A 15 -35.15 30.35 1.35
N GLN A 16 -34.82 29.05 1.40
CA GLN A 16 -35.56 28.03 0.65
C GLN A 16 -37.06 28.01 0.96
N GLU A 17 -37.43 28.10 2.23
CA GLU A 17 -38.85 28.13 2.65
C GLU A 17 -39.56 29.40 2.18
N GLN A 18 -38.86 30.55 2.15
CA GLN A 18 -39.38 31.79 1.58
C GLN A 18 -39.56 31.70 0.06
N ALA A 19 -38.63 31.06 -0.65
CA ALA A 19 -38.74 30.83 -2.08
C ALA A 19 -39.88 29.86 -2.43
N ILE A 20 -40.02 28.76 -1.68
CA ILE A 20 -41.17 27.84 -1.81
C ILE A 20 -42.47 28.59 -1.55
N TRP A 21 -42.51 29.45 -0.52
CA TRP A 21 -43.70 30.25 -0.20
C TRP A 21 -44.13 31.12 -1.37
N MET A 22 -43.15 31.84 -1.96
CA MET A 22 -43.39 32.64 -3.14
C MET A 22 -43.81 31.77 -4.33
N LEU A 23 -43.10 30.67 -4.58
CA LEU A 23 -43.39 29.80 -5.72
C LEU A 23 -44.83 29.27 -5.66
N ASN A 24 -45.29 28.82 -4.50
CA ASN A 24 -46.67 28.37 -4.30
C ASN A 24 -47.70 29.49 -4.51
N ALA A 25 -47.35 30.74 -4.14
CA ALA A 25 -48.21 31.90 -4.36
C ALA A 25 -48.33 32.27 -5.84
N MET A 26 -47.25 32.14 -6.61
CA MET A 26 -47.19 32.46 -8.04
C MET A 26 -47.75 31.33 -8.91
N TRP A 27 -47.67 30.08 -8.44
CA TRP A 27 -47.99 28.88 -9.21
C TRP A 27 -49.35 28.89 -9.93
N PRO A 28 -50.46 29.37 -9.32
CA PRO A 28 -51.74 29.44 -10.03
C PRO A 28 -51.73 30.35 -11.26
N LYS A 29 -50.84 31.35 -11.29
CA LYS A 29 -50.74 32.35 -12.35
C LYS A 29 -49.69 31.98 -13.40
N ASP A 30 -48.54 31.44 -12.99
CA ASP A 30 -47.37 31.24 -13.86
C ASP A 30 -46.96 29.77 -14.07
N GLN A 31 -47.62 28.82 -13.38
CA GLN A 31 -47.37 27.38 -13.44
C GLN A 31 -45.88 27.00 -13.29
N GLY A 32 -45.14 27.77 -12.48
CA GLY A 32 -43.73 27.49 -12.19
C GLY A 32 -42.74 28.00 -13.22
N ALA A 33 -43.12 28.91 -14.12
CA ALA A 33 -42.22 29.52 -15.11
C ALA A 33 -40.93 30.11 -14.49
N ASN A 34 -41.02 30.60 -13.25
CA ASN A 34 -39.92 31.25 -12.53
C ASN A 34 -39.28 30.34 -11.45
N ALA A 35 -39.57 29.04 -11.45
CA ALA A 35 -39.12 28.13 -10.39
C ALA A 35 -37.58 27.99 -10.34
N GLU A 36 -36.92 27.86 -11.49
CA GLU A 36 -35.46 27.80 -11.58
C GLU A 36 -34.80 29.13 -11.18
N GLU A 37 -35.43 30.26 -11.49
CA GLU A 37 -34.95 31.58 -11.06
C GLU A 37 -35.01 31.72 -9.53
N LEU A 38 -36.10 31.27 -8.91
CA LEU A 38 -36.23 31.20 -7.46
C LEU A 38 -35.19 30.27 -6.82
N TRP A 39 -34.90 29.12 -7.42
CA TRP A 39 -33.80 28.24 -6.97
C TRP A 39 -32.46 28.99 -6.96
N ASN A 40 -32.14 29.68 -8.06
CA ASN A 40 -30.91 30.45 -8.18
C ASN A 40 -30.86 31.61 -7.17
N TYR A 41 -32.00 32.21 -6.81
CA TYR A 41 -32.06 33.21 -5.74
C TYR A 41 -31.75 32.64 -4.36
N VAL A 42 -32.21 31.42 -4.04
CA VAL A 42 -31.82 30.77 -2.78
C VAL A 42 -30.31 30.60 -2.69
N GLU A 43 -29.66 30.19 -3.78
CA GLU A 43 -28.20 30.06 -3.83
C GLU A 43 -27.49 31.41 -3.74
N LEU A 44 -27.98 32.42 -4.45
CA LEU A 44 -27.44 33.78 -4.43
C LEU A 44 -27.51 34.39 -3.04
N PHE A 45 -28.68 34.34 -2.39
CA PHE A 45 -28.88 34.84 -1.04
C PHE A 45 -28.01 34.09 -0.04
N GLY A 46 -27.98 32.76 -0.11
CA GLY A 46 -27.11 31.95 0.73
C GLY A 46 -25.62 32.23 0.55
N SER A 47 -25.19 32.68 -0.64
CA SER A 47 -23.79 33.07 -0.89
C SER A 47 -23.41 34.45 -0.33
N LEU A 48 -24.40 35.29 -0.05
CA LEU A 48 -24.23 36.68 0.41
C LEU A 48 -24.51 36.83 1.91
N GLU A 49 -25.18 35.86 2.52
CA GLU A 49 -25.40 35.78 3.96
C GLU A 49 -24.12 35.26 4.65
N LEU A 50 -23.72 35.91 5.74
CA LEU A 50 -22.38 35.76 6.32
C LEU A 50 -22.30 34.75 7.47
N GLU A 51 -23.42 34.45 8.15
CA GLU A 51 -23.43 33.64 9.37
C GLU A 51 -23.87 32.18 9.12
N ASN A 52 -25.02 32.02 8.48
CA ASN A 52 -25.75 30.76 8.31
C ASN A 52 -25.82 30.29 6.84
N GLY A 53 -25.39 31.11 5.88
CA GLY A 53 -25.38 30.80 4.46
C GLY A 53 -26.79 30.47 3.93
N LYS A 54 -26.95 29.29 3.30
CA LYS A 54 -28.25 28.82 2.77
C LYS A 54 -29.33 28.64 3.86
N GLU A 55 -28.92 28.49 5.12
CA GLU A 55 -29.81 28.37 6.29
C GLU A 55 -30.25 29.73 6.85
N GLY A 56 -29.79 30.85 6.26
CA GLY A 56 -30.17 32.19 6.64
C GLY A 56 -31.61 32.58 6.27
N SER A 57 -32.07 33.72 6.82
CA SER A 57 -33.43 34.26 6.63
C SER A 57 -33.49 35.65 6.00
N ASP A 58 -32.40 36.43 6.13
CA ASP A 58 -32.35 37.83 5.73
C ASP A 58 -30.94 38.26 5.35
N LEU A 59 -30.85 39.36 4.61
CA LEU A 59 -29.61 40.07 4.32
C LEU A 59 -29.63 41.46 4.93
N ASP A 60 -28.46 42.01 5.23
CA ASP A 60 -28.33 43.42 5.55
C ASP A 60 -28.50 44.30 4.29
N GLU A 61 -28.48 45.61 4.48
CA GLU A 61 -28.69 46.56 3.37
C GLU A 61 -27.64 46.40 2.26
N LEU A 62 -26.38 46.14 2.63
CA LEU A 62 -25.29 45.95 1.67
C LEU A 62 -25.43 44.62 0.92
N GLY A 63 -25.78 43.54 1.61
CA GLY A 63 -26.05 42.25 1.02
C GLY A 63 -27.21 42.31 0.02
N MET A 64 -28.30 42.98 0.38
CA MET A 64 -29.43 43.19 -0.53
C MET A 64 -29.06 44.04 -1.75
N HIS A 65 -28.24 45.08 -1.59
CA HIS A 65 -27.75 45.86 -2.72
C HIS A 65 -26.89 45.03 -3.68
N ARG A 66 -26.03 44.15 -3.13
CA ARG A 66 -25.25 43.18 -3.92
C ARG A 66 -26.12 42.17 -4.67
N VAL A 67 -27.28 41.78 -4.12
CA VAL A 67 -28.26 40.96 -4.86
C VAL A 67 -28.69 41.71 -6.12
N PHE A 68 -29.11 42.97 -6.01
CA PHE A 68 -29.54 43.79 -7.15
C PHE A 68 -28.44 43.98 -8.21
N GLU A 69 -27.20 44.12 -7.78
CA GLU A 69 -26.04 44.16 -8.68
C GLU A 69 -25.85 42.84 -9.44
N LYS A 70 -25.84 41.71 -8.73
CA LYS A 70 -25.59 40.38 -9.32
C LYS A 70 -26.68 39.94 -10.31
N ILE A 71 -27.92 40.42 -10.13
CA ILE A 71 -29.04 40.16 -11.05
C ILE A 71 -29.16 41.21 -12.17
N GLN A 72 -28.18 42.11 -12.29
CA GLN A 72 -28.12 43.20 -13.27
C GLN A 72 -29.31 44.18 -13.21
N LYS A 73 -29.96 44.30 -12.04
CA LYS A 73 -30.99 45.30 -11.74
C LYS A 73 -30.44 46.33 -10.74
N GLN A 74 -29.23 46.81 -11.02
CA GLN A 74 -28.54 47.77 -10.17
C GLN A 74 -29.38 49.04 -10.02
N GLN A 75 -29.47 49.51 -8.77
CA GLN A 75 -30.17 50.71 -8.40
C GLN A 75 -29.38 51.40 -7.30
N THR A 76 -29.61 52.69 -7.10
CA THR A 76 -29.03 53.41 -5.96
C THR A 76 -29.60 52.86 -4.65
N MET A 77 -28.85 53.00 -3.55
CA MET A 77 -29.34 52.64 -2.21
C MET A 77 -30.66 53.35 -1.87
N GLN A 78 -30.84 54.59 -2.35
CA GLN A 78 -32.06 55.36 -2.11
C GLN A 78 -33.26 54.80 -2.89
N GLU A 79 -33.07 54.41 -4.15
CA GLU A 79 -34.09 53.73 -4.95
C GLU A 79 -34.47 52.38 -4.34
N MET A 80 -33.49 51.56 -3.96
CA MET A 80 -33.72 50.28 -3.28
C MET A 80 -34.54 50.47 -2.01
N ARG A 81 -34.19 51.45 -1.15
CA ARG A 81 -34.95 51.77 0.06
C ARG A 81 -36.39 52.17 -0.24
N ASN A 82 -36.60 53.02 -1.23
CA ASN A 82 -37.93 53.49 -1.61
C ASN A 82 -38.80 52.34 -2.14
N HIS A 83 -38.21 51.43 -2.92
CA HIS A 83 -38.88 50.24 -3.44
C HIS A 83 -39.23 49.23 -2.34
N LEU A 84 -38.28 48.91 -1.48
CA LEU A 84 -38.47 47.94 -0.40
C LEU A 84 -39.48 48.40 0.65
N ARG A 85 -39.57 49.71 0.94
CA ARG A 85 -40.63 50.26 1.81
C ARG A 85 -42.04 50.00 1.26
N LYS A 86 -42.22 50.02 -0.06
CA LYS A 86 -43.53 49.78 -0.70
C LYS A 86 -44.02 48.34 -0.52
N VAL A 87 -43.10 47.40 -0.32
CA VAL A 87 -43.41 45.97 -0.12
C VAL A 87 -43.36 45.55 1.35
N GLY A 88 -43.37 46.51 2.29
CA GLY A 88 -43.52 46.22 3.72
C GLY A 88 -42.22 46.19 4.54
N VAL A 89 -41.07 46.56 3.97
CA VAL A 89 -39.81 46.66 4.73
C VAL A 89 -39.84 47.88 5.65
N THR A 90 -39.87 47.63 6.96
CA THR A 90 -39.85 48.69 8.00
C THR A 90 -38.48 48.90 8.63
N SER A 91 -37.53 47.98 8.42
CA SER A 91 -36.16 48.05 8.92
C SER A 91 -35.19 47.56 7.84
N PHE A 92 -34.14 48.33 7.56
CA PHE A 92 -33.11 47.98 6.57
C PHE A 92 -31.93 47.22 7.17
N LYS A 93 -31.96 46.94 8.47
CA LYS A 93 -30.92 46.12 9.12
C LYS A 93 -31.02 44.65 8.73
N LYS A 94 -32.24 44.18 8.42
CA LYS A 94 -32.57 42.80 8.06
C LYS A 94 -33.68 42.82 7.02
N ILE A 95 -33.34 42.47 5.80
CA ILE A 95 -34.25 42.45 4.66
C ILE A 95 -34.41 40.99 4.25
N SER A 96 -35.58 40.42 4.54
CA SER A 96 -35.87 39.03 4.17
C SER A 96 -35.98 38.85 2.67
N MET A 97 -35.71 37.64 2.19
CA MET A 97 -35.81 37.33 0.76
C MET A 97 -37.24 37.48 0.25
N ILE A 98 -38.26 37.14 1.03
CA ILE A 98 -39.67 37.29 0.62
C ILE A 98 -40.02 38.75 0.27
N ASN A 99 -39.47 39.74 0.99
CA ASN A 99 -39.64 41.16 0.65
C ASN A 99 -39.03 41.48 -0.72
N PHE A 100 -37.82 40.96 -0.98
CA PHE A 100 -37.17 41.09 -2.27
C PHE A 100 -37.99 40.42 -3.39
N LEU A 101 -38.52 39.21 -3.15
CA LEU A 101 -39.29 38.47 -4.15
C LEU A 101 -40.60 39.17 -4.50
N ILE A 102 -41.33 39.70 -3.50
CA ILE A 102 -42.56 40.48 -3.73
C ILE A 102 -42.26 41.67 -4.65
N PHE A 103 -41.15 42.35 -4.40
CA PHE A 103 -40.71 43.47 -5.22
C PHE A 103 -40.31 43.04 -6.64
N ILE A 104 -39.46 42.01 -6.78
CA ILE A 104 -38.84 41.66 -8.06
C ILE A 104 -39.85 41.10 -9.07
N TYR A 105 -40.86 40.38 -8.58
CA TYR A 105 -41.93 39.82 -9.40
C TYR A 105 -43.17 40.71 -9.46
N GLY A 106 -43.22 41.80 -8.68
CA GLY A 106 -44.32 42.76 -8.68
C GLY A 106 -45.65 42.20 -8.18
N TYR A 107 -45.60 41.22 -7.27
CA TYR A 107 -46.80 40.61 -6.69
C TYR A 107 -47.39 41.49 -5.58
N ASP A 108 -48.70 41.36 -5.38
CA ASP A 108 -49.37 42.03 -4.26
C ASP A 108 -49.02 41.34 -2.93
N LEU A 109 -48.71 42.16 -1.91
CA LEU A 109 -48.32 41.67 -0.59
C LEU A 109 -49.42 40.83 0.03
N HIS A 110 -50.67 41.30 -0.03
CA HIS A 110 -51.82 40.60 0.55
C HIS A 110 -52.03 39.24 -0.13
N GLU A 111 -51.90 39.17 -1.46
CA GLU A 111 -51.97 37.92 -2.21
C GLU A 111 -50.88 36.93 -1.77
N VAL A 112 -49.62 37.36 -1.63
CA VAL A 112 -48.48 36.48 -1.31
C VAL A 112 -48.55 35.94 0.11
N VAL A 113 -48.86 36.78 1.10
CA VAL A 113 -48.88 36.35 2.51
C VAL A 113 -50.12 35.53 2.86
N ASN A 114 -51.19 35.64 2.08
CA ASN A 114 -52.43 34.85 2.25
C ASN A 114 -52.54 33.70 1.25
N ALA A 115 -51.54 33.51 0.39
CA ALA A 115 -51.53 32.43 -0.58
C ALA A 115 -51.65 31.06 0.11
N PRO A 116 -52.51 30.17 -0.40
CA PRO A 116 -52.51 28.80 0.07
C PRO A 116 -51.12 28.20 -0.14
N GLN A 117 -50.60 27.48 0.86
CA GLN A 117 -49.26 26.90 0.84
C GLN A 117 -49.24 25.39 0.65
N GLY A 118 -50.41 24.79 0.39
CA GLY A 118 -50.56 23.34 0.22
C GLY A 118 -50.01 22.67 1.48
N ALA A 119 -50.75 22.80 2.59
CA ALA A 119 -50.31 22.51 3.96
C ALA A 119 -49.30 21.36 4.06
N ASN A 120 -48.34 21.49 4.99
CA ASN A 120 -47.39 20.49 5.47
C ASN A 120 -48.05 19.12 5.77
N GLY A 121 -48.49 18.44 4.72
CA GLY A 121 -49.25 17.22 4.77
C GLY A 121 -48.33 16.05 5.03
N ALA A 122 -48.93 14.91 5.36
CA ALA A 122 -48.19 13.66 5.52
C ALA A 122 -47.33 13.35 4.27
N GLU A 123 -47.74 13.83 3.10
CA GLU A 123 -47.07 13.65 1.83
C GLU A 123 -45.74 14.40 1.72
N VAL A 124 -45.70 15.64 2.20
CA VAL A 124 -44.51 16.52 2.22
C VAL A 124 -43.50 16.01 3.24
N GLU A 125 -43.97 15.58 4.42
CA GLU A 125 -43.09 14.98 5.44
C GLU A 125 -42.52 13.64 4.97
N LYS A 126 -43.33 12.82 4.28
CA LYS A 126 -42.83 11.60 3.63
C LYS A 126 -41.83 11.90 2.51
N ALA A 127 -42.03 12.95 1.71
CA ALA A 127 -41.07 13.37 0.68
C ALA A 127 -39.73 13.80 1.31
N LYS A 128 -39.76 14.62 2.38
CA LYS A 128 -38.55 15.01 3.12
C LYS A 128 -37.81 13.79 3.66
N LYS A 129 -38.53 12.84 4.28
CA LYS A 129 -37.94 11.61 4.79
C LYS A 129 -37.27 10.79 3.70
N ILE A 130 -37.91 10.64 2.54
CA ILE A 130 -37.31 9.93 1.40
C ILE A 130 -36.05 10.66 0.90
N LEU A 131 -36.05 12.00 0.85
CA LEU A 131 -34.85 12.77 0.47
C LEU A 131 -33.71 12.66 1.50
N GLU A 132 -34.03 12.47 2.77
CA GLU A 132 -33.07 12.19 3.84
C GLU A 132 -32.49 10.79 3.69
N GLU A 133 -33.32 9.76 3.49
CA GLU A 133 -32.88 8.38 3.19
C GLU A 133 -31.98 8.33 1.94
N VAL A 134 -32.31 9.12 0.91
CA VAL A 134 -31.44 9.29 -0.26
C VAL A 134 -30.10 9.88 0.16
N THR A 135 -30.07 10.97 0.91
CA THR A 135 -28.81 11.58 1.37
C THR A 135 -27.96 10.62 2.18
N GLU A 136 -28.56 9.84 3.07
CA GLU A 136 -27.86 8.81 3.83
C GLU A 136 -27.25 7.74 2.92
N ALA A 137 -28.01 7.25 1.93
CA ALA A 137 -27.52 6.27 0.96
C ALA A 137 -26.36 6.82 0.11
N PHE A 138 -26.43 8.09 -0.29
CA PHE A 138 -25.34 8.76 -1.01
C PHE A 138 -24.07 8.87 -0.17
N ASN A 139 -24.20 9.29 1.09
CA ASN A 139 -23.06 9.40 2.00
C ASN A 139 -22.41 8.03 2.21
N SER A 140 -23.22 6.99 2.43
CA SER A 140 -22.73 5.61 2.54
C SER A 140 -22.00 5.15 1.27
N ALA A 141 -22.57 5.41 0.09
CA ALA A 141 -21.96 5.06 -1.19
C ALA A 141 -20.63 5.80 -1.41
N GLN A 142 -20.56 7.09 -1.06
CA GLN A 142 -19.35 7.90 -1.15
C GLN A 142 -18.27 7.38 -0.21
N GLU A 143 -18.60 7.12 1.06
CA GLU A 143 -17.67 6.57 2.04
C GLU A 143 -17.11 5.22 1.58
N LYS A 144 -17.99 4.29 1.17
CA LYS A 144 -17.57 2.97 0.68
C LYS A 144 -16.74 3.06 -0.60
N ALA A 145 -17.05 3.97 -1.52
CA ALA A 145 -16.24 4.21 -2.71
C ALA A 145 -14.82 4.72 -2.36
N THR A 146 -14.71 5.61 -1.37
CA THR A 146 -13.38 6.07 -0.91
C THR A 146 -12.59 4.97 -0.22
N ALA A 147 -13.26 4.12 0.58
CA ALA A 147 -12.65 2.96 1.22
C ALA A 147 -12.16 1.94 0.18
N ALA A 148 -12.97 1.63 -0.84
CA ALA A 148 -12.60 0.75 -1.93
C ALA A 148 -11.37 1.25 -2.69
N LYS A 149 -11.30 2.57 -2.98
CA LYS A 149 -10.12 3.17 -3.62
C LYS A 149 -8.87 3.02 -2.75
N LYS A 150 -8.98 3.30 -1.46
CA LYS A 150 -7.85 3.15 -0.51
C LYS A 150 -7.36 1.71 -0.45
N ALA A 151 -8.27 0.75 -0.33
CA ALA A 151 -7.94 -0.67 -0.29
C ALA A 151 -7.28 -1.15 -1.60
N ALA A 152 -7.76 -0.67 -2.75
CA ALA A 152 -7.15 -0.99 -4.05
C ALA A 152 -5.73 -0.44 -4.20
N ASP A 153 -5.47 0.78 -3.72
CA ASP A 153 -4.12 1.36 -3.74
C ASP A 153 -3.19 0.64 -2.77
N GLU A 154 -3.67 0.24 -1.59
CA GLU A 154 -2.91 -0.57 -0.64
C GLU A 154 -2.58 -1.97 -1.20
N ALA A 155 -3.53 -2.64 -1.84
CA ALA A 155 -3.31 -3.93 -2.50
C ALA A 155 -2.20 -3.84 -3.57
N LYS A 156 -2.18 -2.77 -4.39
CA LYS A 156 -1.11 -2.54 -5.38
C LYS A 156 0.26 -2.35 -4.73
N VAL A 157 0.32 -1.60 -3.62
CA VAL A 157 1.57 -1.38 -2.88
C VAL A 157 2.07 -2.70 -2.30
N LYS A 158 1.19 -3.51 -1.70
CA LYS A 158 1.56 -4.82 -1.16
C LYS A 158 1.99 -5.81 -2.23
N ALA A 159 1.29 -5.86 -3.37
CA ALA A 159 1.66 -6.72 -4.49
C ALA A 159 3.04 -6.36 -5.09
N THR A 160 3.33 -5.06 -5.24
CA THR A 160 4.64 -4.61 -5.71
C THR A 160 5.76 -4.88 -4.71
N ALA A 161 5.50 -4.75 -3.41
CA ALA A 161 6.45 -5.14 -2.37
C ALA A 161 6.72 -6.65 -2.38
N ALA A 162 5.67 -7.48 -2.46
CA ALA A 162 5.80 -8.94 -2.52
C ALA A 162 6.64 -9.40 -3.72
N LYS A 163 6.45 -8.76 -4.90
CA LYS A 163 7.27 -9.04 -6.08
C LYS A 163 8.76 -8.76 -5.85
N LYS A 164 9.10 -7.62 -5.26
CA LYS A 164 10.50 -7.27 -4.96
C LYS A 164 11.14 -8.28 -4.01
N VAL A 165 10.42 -8.68 -2.96
CA VAL A 165 10.92 -9.67 -1.99
C VAL A 165 11.06 -11.05 -2.63
N ALA A 166 10.17 -11.44 -3.54
CA ALA A 166 10.29 -12.69 -4.29
C ALA A 166 11.54 -12.68 -5.21
N ASP A 167 11.82 -11.58 -5.90
CA ASP A 167 13.02 -11.43 -6.73
C ASP A 167 14.29 -11.54 -5.86
N GLU A 168 14.32 -10.90 -4.69
CA GLU A 168 15.42 -11.02 -3.72
C GLU A 168 15.60 -12.46 -3.20
N CYS A 169 14.50 -13.16 -2.89
CA CYS A 169 14.53 -14.56 -2.49
C CYS A 169 15.15 -15.44 -3.58
N GLN A 170 14.81 -15.20 -4.85
CA GLN A 170 15.38 -15.95 -5.97
C GLN A 170 16.89 -15.71 -6.08
N ILE A 171 17.34 -14.47 -5.93
CA ILE A 171 18.77 -14.14 -5.91
C ILE A 171 19.47 -14.92 -4.79
N LYS A 172 18.93 -14.88 -3.56
CA LYS A 172 19.53 -15.56 -2.41
C LYS A 172 19.57 -17.09 -2.57
N GLN A 173 18.54 -17.69 -3.15
CA GLN A 173 18.56 -19.11 -3.47
C GLN A 173 19.67 -19.46 -4.47
N THR A 174 19.86 -18.64 -5.52
CA THR A 174 20.95 -18.89 -6.49
C THR A 174 22.35 -18.69 -5.89
N GLU A 175 22.51 -17.78 -4.94
CA GLU A 175 23.75 -17.62 -4.19
C GLU A 175 24.03 -18.83 -3.31
N ALA A 176 23.01 -19.34 -2.60
CA ALA A 176 23.12 -20.53 -1.77
C ALA A 176 23.48 -21.78 -2.59
N THR A 177 22.87 -21.99 -3.76
CA THR A 177 23.21 -23.13 -4.63
C THR A 177 24.65 -23.06 -5.12
N LYS A 178 25.12 -21.87 -5.55
CA LYS A 178 26.50 -21.67 -5.99
C LYS A 178 27.49 -21.90 -4.85
N ALA A 179 27.20 -21.40 -3.65
CA ALA A 179 28.06 -21.59 -2.48
C ALA A 179 28.16 -23.08 -2.10
N ALA A 180 27.04 -23.82 -2.14
CA ALA A 180 27.02 -25.25 -1.88
C ALA A 180 27.83 -26.06 -2.92
N GLU A 181 27.74 -25.70 -4.21
CA GLU A 181 28.54 -26.34 -5.27
C GLU A 181 30.05 -26.10 -5.07
N ILE A 182 30.43 -24.88 -4.70
CA ILE A 182 31.84 -24.52 -4.40
C ILE A 182 32.34 -25.31 -3.17
N ALA A 183 31.55 -25.35 -2.10
CA ALA A 183 31.92 -26.09 -0.88
C ALA A 183 32.14 -27.57 -1.16
N LYS A 184 31.25 -28.19 -1.95
CA LYS A 184 31.38 -29.60 -2.35
C LYS A 184 32.65 -29.84 -3.17
N ALA A 185 32.94 -28.98 -4.14
CA ALA A 185 34.13 -29.10 -4.97
C ALA A 185 35.44 -28.96 -4.16
N ASP A 186 35.47 -28.02 -3.21
CA ASP A 186 36.63 -27.84 -2.33
C ASP A 186 36.78 -28.97 -1.31
N GLU A 187 35.67 -29.54 -0.80
CA GLU A 187 35.70 -30.72 0.05
C GLU A 187 36.26 -31.95 -0.69
N GLU A 188 35.80 -32.21 -1.92
CA GLU A 188 36.32 -33.28 -2.77
C GLU A 188 37.82 -33.09 -3.05
N ALA A 189 38.25 -31.85 -3.31
CA ALA A 189 39.66 -31.51 -3.49
C ALA A 189 40.48 -31.75 -2.20
N ALA A 190 39.98 -31.36 -1.03
CA ALA A 190 40.63 -31.58 0.25
C ALA A 190 40.81 -33.09 0.54
N ILE A 191 39.78 -33.89 0.28
CA ILE A 191 39.84 -35.35 0.42
C ILE A 191 40.91 -35.95 -0.52
N ALA A 192 40.98 -35.48 -1.77
CA ALA A 192 41.98 -35.95 -2.73
C ALA A 192 43.41 -35.61 -2.26
N ARG A 193 43.65 -34.36 -1.82
CA ARG A 193 44.98 -33.95 -1.31
C ARG A 193 45.36 -34.65 -0.02
N GLN A 194 44.39 -34.95 0.85
CA GLN A 194 44.64 -35.74 2.06
C GLN A 194 45.09 -37.17 1.73
N LYS A 195 44.48 -37.81 0.72
CA LYS A 195 44.92 -39.13 0.23
C LYS A 195 46.34 -39.09 -0.34
N GLU A 196 46.68 -38.03 -1.09
CA GLU A 196 48.06 -37.84 -1.60
C GLU A 196 49.08 -37.67 -0.47
N ALA A 197 48.73 -36.91 0.58
CA ALA A 197 49.58 -36.74 1.76
C ALA A 197 49.81 -38.07 2.50
N GLN A 198 48.74 -38.86 2.71
CA GLN A 198 48.84 -40.20 3.31
C GLN A 198 49.74 -41.14 2.50
N ALA A 199 49.57 -41.17 1.17
CA ALA A 199 50.42 -41.97 0.30
C ALA A 199 51.91 -41.55 0.37
N ALA A 200 52.19 -40.25 0.51
CA ALA A 200 53.55 -39.75 0.68
C ALA A 200 54.15 -40.11 2.07
N GLU A 201 53.34 -40.13 3.13
CA GLU A 201 53.76 -40.62 4.46
C GLU A 201 54.06 -42.13 4.46
N GLU A 202 53.28 -42.92 3.72
CA GLU A 202 53.58 -44.34 3.51
C GLU A 202 54.93 -44.55 2.79
N GLU A 203 55.25 -43.71 1.79
CA GLU A 203 56.57 -43.73 1.12
C GLU A 203 57.71 -43.38 2.09
N VAL A 204 57.52 -42.39 2.97
CA VAL A 204 58.49 -42.08 4.05
C VAL A 204 58.70 -43.28 4.95
N THR A 205 57.61 -43.95 5.34
CA THR A 205 57.67 -45.15 6.20
C THR A 205 58.46 -46.28 5.53
N LYS A 206 58.24 -46.51 4.22
CA LYS A 206 59.01 -47.48 3.43
C LYS A 206 60.49 -47.10 3.35
N ALA A 207 60.82 -45.84 3.04
CA ALA A 207 62.20 -45.37 2.95
C ALA A 207 62.93 -45.42 4.30
N LEU A 208 62.23 -45.13 5.41
CA LEU A 208 62.77 -45.22 6.76
C LEU A 208 63.10 -46.67 7.13
N ASN A 209 62.22 -47.62 6.78
CA ASN A 209 62.46 -49.03 7.02
C ASN A 209 63.66 -49.55 6.22
N GLU A 210 63.84 -49.08 4.98
CA GLU A 210 65.03 -49.41 4.17
C GLU A 210 66.32 -48.88 4.81
N VAL A 211 66.34 -47.63 5.29
CA VAL A 211 67.51 -47.09 6.03
C VAL A 211 67.83 -47.95 7.24
N LYS A 212 66.82 -48.31 8.05
CA LYS A 212 67.01 -49.19 9.22
C LYS A 212 67.54 -50.57 8.82
N ALA A 213 67.06 -51.15 7.72
CA ALA A 213 67.52 -52.44 7.23
C ALA A 213 68.99 -52.38 6.78
N GLN A 214 69.40 -51.32 6.08
CA GLN A 214 70.80 -51.12 5.68
C GLN A 214 71.72 -50.87 6.89
N GLU A 215 71.27 -50.08 7.87
CA GLU A 215 72.00 -49.87 9.13
C GLU A 215 72.18 -51.19 9.90
N GLN A 216 71.14 -52.00 10.02
CA GLN A 216 71.20 -53.31 10.65
C GLN A 216 72.13 -54.28 9.89
N ALA A 217 72.05 -54.31 8.55
CA ALA A 217 72.91 -55.17 7.74
C ALA A 217 74.40 -54.80 7.86
N LYS A 218 74.72 -53.50 7.98
CA LYS A 218 76.09 -53.04 8.26
C LYS A 218 76.53 -53.45 9.67
N GLU A 219 75.66 -53.28 10.67
CA GLU A 219 75.94 -53.68 12.06
C GLU A 219 76.15 -55.19 12.20
N ASP A 220 75.33 -56.01 11.54
CA ASP A 220 75.43 -57.47 11.56
C ASP A 220 76.73 -57.94 10.91
N LYS A 221 77.13 -57.34 9.78
CA LYS A 221 78.45 -57.58 9.15
C LYS A 221 79.60 -57.22 10.10
N ARG A 222 79.47 -56.09 10.79
CA ARG A 222 80.46 -55.64 11.79
C ARG A 222 80.59 -56.65 12.93
N LYS A 223 79.47 -57.08 13.52
CA LYS A 223 79.42 -58.12 14.57
C LYS A 223 80.02 -59.45 14.10
N ALA A 224 79.70 -59.87 12.87
CA ALA A 224 80.22 -61.12 12.31
C ALA A 224 81.74 -61.09 12.09
N LEU A 225 82.27 -59.97 11.58
CA LEU A 225 83.71 -59.76 11.43
C LEU A 225 84.41 -59.70 12.80
N GLN A 226 83.83 -59.01 13.77
CA GLN A 226 84.35 -58.92 15.13
C GLN A 226 84.43 -60.29 15.81
N LYS A 227 83.39 -61.11 15.67
CA LYS A 227 83.39 -62.51 16.14
C LYS A 227 84.46 -63.36 15.45
N LYS A 228 84.72 -63.17 14.15
CA LYS A 228 85.81 -63.86 13.42
C LYS A 228 87.20 -63.45 13.92
N ILE A 229 87.40 -62.19 14.31
CA ILE A 229 88.66 -61.70 14.88
C ILE A 229 88.96 -62.39 16.22
N GLU A 230 87.93 -62.67 17.01
CA GLU A 230 88.06 -63.33 18.33
C GLU A 230 88.31 -64.84 18.24
N THR A 231 87.82 -65.51 17.18
CA THR A 231 87.73 -66.98 17.13
C THR A 231 88.62 -67.67 16.08
N ALA A 232 89.16 -66.96 15.09
CA ALA A 232 89.89 -67.56 13.96
C ALA A 232 91.42 -67.56 14.13
N GLY A 233 92.12 -68.42 13.38
CA GLY A 233 93.59 -68.51 13.34
C GLY A 233 94.26 -67.26 12.75
N LEU A 234 95.58 -67.10 12.99
CA LEU A 234 96.36 -65.87 12.75
C LEU A 234 96.10 -65.18 11.38
N VAL A 235 96.05 -65.96 10.30
CA VAL A 235 95.83 -65.45 8.92
C VAL A 235 94.39 -64.95 8.73
N ALA A 236 93.39 -65.72 9.20
CA ALA A 236 91.98 -65.35 9.10
C ALA A 236 91.61 -64.17 10.01
N LYS A 237 92.29 -64.05 11.16
CA LYS A 237 92.17 -62.90 12.06
C LYS A 237 92.68 -61.61 11.41
N ASN A 238 93.87 -61.64 10.81
CA ASN A 238 94.40 -60.47 10.10
C ASN A 238 93.54 -60.08 8.88
N ALA A 239 92.99 -61.06 8.15
CA ALA A 239 92.03 -60.80 7.07
C ALA A 239 90.73 -60.15 7.58
N ALA A 240 90.16 -60.62 8.70
CA ALA A 240 88.96 -60.04 9.29
C ALA A 240 89.21 -58.63 9.87
N ILE A 241 90.39 -58.35 10.43
CA ILE A 241 90.81 -57.00 10.86
C ILE A 241 90.87 -56.06 9.65
N GLN A 242 91.46 -56.50 8.53
CA GLN A 242 91.52 -55.70 7.30
C GLN A 242 90.13 -55.48 6.68
N GLU A 243 89.26 -56.49 6.66
CA GLU A 243 87.88 -56.34 6.19
C GLU A 243 87.03 -55.43 7.10
N LEU A 244 87.23 -55.48 8.43
CA LEU A 244 86.53 -54.59 9.36
C LEU A 244 87.02 -53.14 9.22
N ALA A 245 88.34 -52.95 9.08
CA ALA A 245 88.92 -51.65 8.78
C ALA A 245 88.48 -51.12 7.40
N LYS A 246 88.24 -52.00 6.42
CA LYS A 246 87.67 -51.65 5.13
C LYS A 246 86.20 -51.27 5.28
N LEU A 247 85.38 -52.06 5.98
CA LEU A 247 83.96 -51.78 6.22
C LEU A 247 83.71 -50.47 6.99
N ASP A 248 84.60 -50.13 7.92
CA ASP A 248 84.54 -48.89 8.71
C ASP A 248 85.05 -47.66 7.89
N ASN A 249 85.97 -47.83 6.93
CA ASN A 249 86.50 -46.73 6.09
C ASN A 249 85.81 -46.58 4.71
N GLU A 250 85.12 -47.60 4.21
CA GLU A 250 84.46 -47.59 2.90
C GLU A 250 83.13 -46.82 3.00
N ASP A 251 82.93 -45.86 2.09
CA ASP A 251 81.66 -45.12 1.97
C ASP A 251 80.56 -46.12 1.59
N ASP A 252 79.63 -46.37 2.51
CA ASP A 252 78.52 -47.30 2.32
C ASP A 252 77.48 -46.66 1.39
N LEU A 253 77.77 -46.74 0.09
CA LEU A 253 76.97 -46.21 -0.99
C LEU A 253 75.50 -46.68 -0.90
N PRO A 254 75.18 -47.97 -0.59
CA PRO A 254 73.83 -48.40 -0.25
C PRO A 254 73.15 -47.57 0.85
N LEU A 255 73.80 -47.39 2.01
CA LEU A 255 73.24 -46.62 3.12
C LEU A 255 73.04 -45.15 2.77
N ARG A 256 74.00 -44.54 2.05
CA ARG A 256 73.90 -43.16 1.58
C ARG A 256 72.73 -42.97 0.62
N ARG A 257 72.53 -43.90 -0.33
CA ARG A 257 71.37 -43.90 -1.25
C ARG A 257 70.04 -44.03 -0.49
N ALA A 258 69.97 -44.91 0.51
CA ALA A 258 68.78 -45.06 1.34
C ALA A 258 68.46 -43.77 2.11
N LYS A 259 69.47 -43.12 2.70
CA LYS A 259 69.32 -41.83 3.42
C LYS A 259 68.87 -40.69 2.48
N THR A 260 69.45 -40.59 1.29
CA THR A 260 69.00 -39.61 0.28
C THR A 260 67.56 -39.87 -0.18
N THR A 261 67.18 -41.15 -0.32
CA THR A 261 65.81 -41.54 -0.67
C THR A 261 64.83 -41.17 0.45
N LEU A 262 65.19 -41.40 1.71
CA LEU A 262 64.40 -40.96 2.87
C LEU A 262 64.25 -39.45 2.91
N GLU A 263 65.32 -38.67 2.71
CA GLU A 263 65.25 -37.21 2.69
C GLU A 263 64.33 -36.70 1.56
N ALA A 264 64.42 -37.30 0.37
CA ALA A 264 63.53 -36.99 -0.74
C ALA A 264 62.06 -37.32 -0.42
N ALA A 265 61.80 -38.48 0.19
CA ALA A 265 60.47 -38.89 0.63
C ALA A 265 59.91 -37.92 1.69
N GLN A 266 60.73 -37.51 2.67
CA GLN A 266 60.35 -36.56 3.71
C GLN A 266 59.98 -35.19 3.12
N ARG A 267 60.76 -34.69 2.15
CA ARG A 267 60.43 -33.44 1.44
C ARG A 267 59.13 -33.54 0.66
N LYS A 268 58.89 -34.68 0.00
CA LYS A 268 57.64 -34.95 -0.73
C LYS A 268 56.44 -34.98 0.22
N ALA A 269 56.54 -35.71 1.34
CA ALA A 269 55.49 -35.79 2.36
C ALA A 269 55.20 -34.43 3.00
N ALA A 270 56.23 -33.67 3.37
CA ALA A 270 56.04 -32.33 3.93
C ALA A 270 55.32 -31.38 2.97
N LYS A 271 55.65 -31.43 1.67
CA LYS A 271 54.95 -30.64 0.64
C LYS A 271 53.50 -31.10 0.47
N ALA A 272 53.25 -32.40 0.42
CA ALA A 272 51.91 -32.96 0.28
C ALA A 272 51.03 -32.62 1.48
N LEU A 273 51.58 -32.69 2.70
CA LEU A 273 50.88 -32.32 3.93
C LEU A 273 50.50 -30.83 3.94
N LYS A 274 51.43 -29.93 3.58
CA LYS A 274 51.14 -28.49 3.47
C LYS A 274 49.99 -28.20 2.50
N ILE A 275 50.02 -28.85 1.34
CA ILE A 275 48.97 -28.71 0.32
C ILE A 275 47.63 -29.25 0.83
N ALA A 276 47.63 -30.38 1.55
CA ALA A 276 46.43 -30.95 2.13
C ALA A 276 45.84 -30.07 3.24
N THR A 277 46.69 -29.46 4.09
CA THR A 277 46.23 -28.53 5.13
C THR A 277 45.60 -27.28 4.53
N GLU A 278 46.23 -26.67 3.50
CA GLU A 278 45.67 -25.50 2.80
C GLU A 278 44.33 -25.84 2.12
N ALA A 279 44.22 -27.02 1.49
CA ALA A 279 42.98 -27.46 0.86
C ALA A 279 41.87 -27.70 1.91
N LYS A 280 42.20 -28.27 3.06
CA LYS A 280 41.25 -28.48 4.16
C LYS A 280 40.77 -27.16 4.75
N GLU A 281 41.66 -26.20 4.99
CA GLU A 281 41.29 -24.87 5.47
C GLU A 281 40.34 -24.17 4.48
N LYS A 282 40.64 -24.25 3.18
CA LYS A 282 39.76 -23.74 2.13
C LYS A 282 38.38 -24.40 2.16
N ALA A 283 38.32 -25.74 2.22
CA ALA A 283 37.06 -26.48 2.30
C ALA A 283 36.24 -26.09 3.54
N THR A 284 36.87 -25.90 4.70
CA THR A 284 36.16 -25.45 5.91
C THR A 284 35.61 -24.03 5.76
N ALA A 285 36.35 -23.14 5.11
CA ALA A 285 35.91 -21.77 4.87
C ALA A 285 34.72 -21.72 3.89
N THR A 286 34.76 -22.50 2.81
CA THR A 286 33.68 -22.55 1.82
C THR A 286 32.45 -23.28 2.33
N ALA A 287 32.61 -24.32 3.16
CA ALA A 287 31.49 -24.95 3.86
C ALA A 287 30.74 -23.95 4.76
N LYS A 288 31.47 -23.16 5.55
CA LYS A 288 30.88 -22.11 6.39
C LYS A 288 30.13 -21.06 5.54
N ALA A 289 30.72 -20.63 4.43
CA ALA A 289 30.07 -19.69 3.51
C ALA A 289 28.79 -20.28 2.88
N ALA A 290 28.76 -21.58 2.59
CA ALA A 290 27.57 -22.27 2.09
C ALA A 290 26.45 -22.33 3.15
N ASP A 291 26.78 -22.61 4.41
CA ASP A 291 25.80 -22.60 5.50
C ASP A 291 25.21 -21.19 5.73
N GLU A 292 26.04 -20.15 5.73
CA GLU A 292 25.60 -18.75 5.84
C GLU A 292 24.69 -18.35 4.66
N ALA A 293 25.06 -18.73 3.43
CA ALA A 293 24.25 -18.46 2.25
C ALA A 293 22.91 -19.21 2.28
N LYS A 294 22.89 -20.45 2.77
CA LYS A 294 21.66 -21.23 2.95
C LYS A 294 20.74 -20.57 3.97
N GLN A 295 21.26 -20.17 5.13
CA GLN A 295 20.47 -19.48 6.14
C GLN A 295 19.87 -18.18 5.59
N ALA A 296 20.65 -17.40 4.85
CA ALA A 296 20.14 -16.19 4.20
C ALA A 296 19.05 -16.47 3.14
N ALA A 297 19.12 -17.60 2.44
CA ALA A 297 18.08 -18.03 1.50
C ALA A 297 16.80 -18.48 2.21
N ASP A 298 16.92 -19.20 3.33
CA ASP A 298 15.78 -19.62 4.15
C ASP A 298 15.07 -18.41 4.77
N ASP A 299 15.81 -17.44 5.31
CA ASP A 299 15.27 -16.18 5.83
C ASP A 299 14.56 -15.36 4.73
N ALA A 300 15.16 -15.30 3.53
CA ALA A 300 14.56 -14.60 2.39
C ALA A 300 13.27 -15.29 1.92
N LYS A 301 13.22 -16.62 1.97
CA LYS A 301 12.01 -17.39 1.66
C LYS A 301 10.89 -17.10 2.64
N GLN A 302 11.17 -17.09 3.94
CA GLN A 302 10.16 -16.76 4.95
C GLN A 302 9.59 -15.36 4.72
N LYS A 303 10.45 -14.36 4.44
CA LYS A 303 10.01 -13.00 4.12
C LYS A 303 9.16 -12.94 2.86
N ALA A 304 9.49 -13.73 1.83
CA ALA A 304 8.70 -13.81 0.60
C ALA A 304 7.31 -14.40 0.85
N ASP A 305 7.21 -15.46 1.66
CA ASP A 305 5.94 -16.10 2.02
C ASP A 305 5.05 -15.15 2.85
N GLU A 306 5.64 -14.43 3.81
CA GLU A 306 4.95 -13.39 4.59
C GLU A 306 4.46 -12.24 3.71
N ALA A 307 5.31 -11.72 2.81
CA ALA A 307 4.94 -10.64 1.92
C ALA A 307 3.83 -11.05 0.93
N LYS A 308 3.88 -12.30 0.44
CA LYS A 308 2.82 -12.88 -0.40
C LYS A 308 1.50 -12.96 0.35
N THR A 309 1.51 -13.46 1.60
CA THR A 309 0.30 -13.54 2.44
C THR A 309 -0.31 -12.16 2.66
N GLN A 310 0.51 -11.13 2.93
CA GLN A 310 0.02 -9.76 3.08
C GLN A 310 -0.57 -9.19 1.78
N ALA A 311 0.00 -9.54 0.62
CA ALA A 311 -0.54 -9.12 -0.67
C ALA A 311 -1.90 -9.78 -0.95
N GLU A 312 -2.05 -11.07 -0.66
CA GLU A 312 -3.31 -11.81 -0.81
C GLU A 312 -4.40 -11.26 0.13
N GLN A 313 -4.05 -10.95 1.39
CA GLN A 313 -4.98 -10.32 2.34
C GLN A 313 -5.45 -8.94 1.85
N ALA A 314 -4.52 -8.09 1.41
CA ALA A 314 -4.86 -6.77 0.90
C ALA A 314 -5.71 -6.84 -0.40
N GLU A 315 -5.46 -7.84 -1.26
CA GLU A 315 -6.30 -8.08 -2.44
C GLU A 315 -7.72 -8.51 -2.04
N ALA A 316 -7.87 -9.43 -1.08
CA ALA A 316 -9.17 -9.84 -0.58
C ALA A 316 -9.96 -8.67 0.05
N GLU A 317 -9.29 -7.83 0.84
CA GLU A 317 -9.87 -6.60 1.40
C GLU A 317 -10.29 -5.62 0.31
N SER A 318 -9.46 -5.45 -0.74
CA SER A 318 -9.81 -4.62 -1.90
C SER A 318 -11.04 -5.13 -2.64
N VAL A 319 -11.19 -6.45 -2.80
CA VAL A 319 -12.37 -7.05 -3.45
C VAL A 319 -13.61 -6.82 -2.59
N SER A 320 -13.54 -7.12 -1.29
CA SER A 320 -14.66 -6.92 -0.36
C SER A 320 -15.09 -5.45 -0.30
N ALA A 321 -14.14 -4.51 -0.28
CA ALA A 321 -14.44 -3.08 -0.28
C ALA A 321 -15.09 -2.63 -1.60
N ALA A 322 -14.64 -3.17 -2.74
CA ALA A 322 -15.26 -2.89 -4.03
C ALA A 322 -16.70 -3.41 -4.10
N GLU A 323 -16.96 -4.63 -3.63
CA GLU A 323 -18.31 -5.20 -3.55
C GLU A 323 -19.23 -4.37 -2.65
N ALA A 324 -18.74 -3.94 -1.48
CA ALA A 324 -19.50 -3.07 -0.59
C ALA A 324 -19.84 -1.72 -1.23
N ALA A 325 -18.90 -1.13 -1.98
CA ALA A 325 -19.13 0.11 -2.72
C ALA A 325 -20.17 -0.07 -3.83
N ASP A 326 -20.10 -1.17 -4.58
CA ASP A 326 -21.07 -1.48 -5.63
C ASP A 326 -22.48 -1.73 -5.05
N GLN A 327 -22.59 -2.43 -3.92
CA GLN A 327 -23.86 -2.62 -3.22
C GLN A 327 -24.47 -1.30 -2.76
N ALA A 328 -23.67 -0.42 -2.15
CA ALA A 328 -24.14 0.88 -1.69
C ALA A 328 -24.55 1.80 -2.85
N LEU A 329 -23.88 1.70 -4.00
CA LEU A 329 -24.29 2.39 -5.21
C LEU A 329 -25.69 1.93 -5.65
N VAL A 330 -25.92 0.61 -5.70
CA VAL A 330 -27.22 0.04 -6.08
C VAL A 330 -28.31 0.48 -5.10
N GLU A 331 -28.04 0.48 -3.79
CA GLU A 331 -28.97 0.97 -2.77
C GLU A 331 -29.29 2.46 -2.97
N ALA A 332 -28.28 3.29 -3.25
CA ALA A 332 -28.48 4.72 -3.53
C ALA A 332 -29.30 4.94 -4.82
N GLU A 333 -29.02 4.19 -5.90
CA GLU A 333 -29.79 4.25 -7.15
C GLU A 333 -31.26 3.86 -6.92
N GLN A 334 -31.51 2.81 -6.13
CA GLN A 334 -32.87 2.38 -5.76
C GLN A 334 -33.60 3.45 -4.96
N LYS A 335 -32.96 4.02 -3.93
CA LYS A 335 -33.55 5.08 -3.11
C LYS A 335 -33.88 6.33 -3.91
N VAL A 336 -33.03 6.66 -4.88
CA VAL A 336 -33.29 7.76 -5.81
C VAL A 336 -34.47 7.46 -6.71
N ALA A 337 -34.57 6.25 -7.28
CA ALA A 337 -35.72 5.87 -8.09
C ALA A 337 -37.03 5.89 -7.29
N GLU A 338 -37.02 5.42 -6.03
CA GLU A 338 -38.15 5.52 -5.11
C GLU A 338 -38.56 6.99 -4.87
N ALA A 339 -37.58 7.86 -4.65
CA ALA A 339 -37.79 9.29 -4.46
C ALA A 339 -38.41 9.97 -5.69
N GLU A 340 -37.88 9.70 -6.89
CA GLU A 340 -38.41 10.25 -8.14
C GLU A 340 -39.84 9.78 -8.41
N ALA A 341 -40.11 8.49 -8.22
CA ALA A 341 -41.44 7.93 -8.42
C ALA A 341 -42.45 8.57 -7.46
N TYR A 342 -42.07 8.70 -6.19
CA TYR A 342 -42.92 9.32 -5.18
C TYR A 342 -43.16 10.81 -5.47
N LEU A 343 -42.11 11.59 -5.73
CA LEU A 343 -42.21 13.02 -6.01
C LEU A 343 -43.02 13.30 -7.29
N ALA A 344 -42.81 12.52 -8.36
CA ALA A 344 -43.59 12.65 -9.59
C ALA A 344 -45.08 12.32 -9.39
N GLU A 345 -45.40 11.33 -8.55
CA GLU A 345 -46.78 11.02 -8.18
C GLU A 345 -47.41 12.16 -7.36
N GLN A 346 -46.68 12.68 -6.37
CA GLN A 346 -47.17 13.78 -5.54
C GLN A 346 -47.33 15.08 -6.33
N GLN A 347 -46.42 15.38 -7.27
CA GLN A 347 -46.52 16.55 -8.13
C GLN A 347 -47.78 16.52 -9.01
N LYS A 348 -48.21 15.34 -9.49
CA LYS A 348 -49.46 15.16 -10.24
C LYS A 348 -50.71 15.34 -9.38
N LYS A 349 -50.63 14.96 -8.09
CA LYS A 349 -51.75 15.08 -7.12
C LYS A 349 -51.86 16.48 -6.53
N ALA A 350 -50.75 17.19 -6.40
CA ALA A 350 -50.72 18.55 -5.89
C ALA A 350 -51.46 19.51 -6.84
N THR A 351 -52.47 20.21 -6.33
CA THR A 351 -53.20 21.24 -7.07
C THR A 351 -52.83 22.63 -6.56
N GLY A 352 -52.34 23.51 -7.43
CA GLY A 352 -52.00 24.89 -7.12
C GLY A 352 -50.90 25.01 -6.06
N ALA A 353 -51.32 25.29 -4.83
CA ALA A 353 -50.50 25.69 -3.69
C ALA A 353 -49.45 24.70 -3.16
N GLY A 354 -49.44 23.44 -3.59
CA GLY A 354 -48.44 22.43 -3.16
C GLY A 354 -47.40 22.10 -4.23
N GLN A 355 -47.55 22.65 -5.43
CA GLN A 355 -46.75 22.26 -6.60
C GLN A 355 -45.33 22.87 -6.55
N GLY A 356 -45.17 24.06 -5.98
CA GLY A 356 -43.86 24.68 -5.77
C GLY A 356 -43.01 23.91 -4.76
N THR A 357 -43.62 23.44 -3.67
CA THR A 357 -42.96 22.56 -2.70
C THR A 357 -42.43 21.27 -3.36
N MET A 358 -43.26 20.60 -4.16
CA MET A 358 -42.86 19.37 -4.88
C MET A 358 -41.77 19.64 -5.92
N TRP A 359 -41.84 20.78 -6.62
CA TRP A 359 -40.82 21.18 -7.58
C TRP A 359 -39.45 21.38 -6.91
N PHE A 360 -39.39 22.07 -5.78
CA PHE A 360 -38.13 22.27 -5.04
C PHE A 360 -37.53 20.95 -4.58
N MET A 361 -38.36 20.03 -4.06
CA MET A 361 -37.91 18.70 -3.64
C MET A 361 -37.36 17.86 -4.81
N GLN A 362 -38.01 17.93 -5.97
CA GLN A 362 -37.51 17.27 -7.18
C GLN A 362 -36.17 17.89 -7.63
N ARG A 363 -36.05 19.21 -7.59
CA ARG A 363 -34.83 19.91 -7.99
C ARG A 363 -33.66 19.61 -7.04
N GLU A 364 -33.92 19.47 -5.73
CA GLU A 364 -32.93 19.00 -4.75
C GLU A 364 -32.43 17.60 -5.06
N LEU A 365 -33.33 16.69 -5.43
CA LEU A 365 -32.98 15.33 -5.83
C LEU A 365 -32.13 15.32 -7.10
N ASP A 366 -32.51 16.12 -8.11
CA ASP A 366 -31.76 16.26 -9.36
C ASP A 366 -30.36 16.85 -9.12
N GLU A 367 -30.23 17.80 -8.18
CA GLU A 367 -28.93 18.35 -7.81
C GLU A 367 -28.08 17.31 -7.09
N LYS A 368 -28.64 16.54 -6.15
CA LYS A 368 -27.93 15.45 -5.47
C LYS A 368 -27.45 14.37 -6.47
N LYS A 369 -28.28 14.01 -7.44
CA LYS A 369 -27.93 13.07 -8.53
C LYS A 369 -26.66 13.44 -9.27
N LYS A 370 -26.40 14.73 -9.51
CA LYS A 370 -25.19 15.19 -10.23
C LYS A 370 -23.90 14.80 -9.51
N TYR A 371 -23.95 14.62 -8.19
CA TYR A 371 -22.80 14.26 -7.37
C TYR A 371 -22.80 12.78 -6.98
N MET A 372 -23.65 11.95 -7.60
CA MET A 372 -23.67 10.52 -7.33
C MET A 372 -22.33 9.90 -7.76
N PRO A 373 -21.73 9.04 -6.90
CA PRO A 373 -20.63 8.19 -7.33
C PRO A 373 -21.06 7.38 -8.55
N THR A 374 -20.14 7.14 -9.47
CA THR A 374 -20.33 6.23 -10.61
C THR A 374 -19.51 4.99 -10.36
N ARG A 375 -19.88 3.89 -11.03
CA ARG A 375 -19.09 2.64 -11.01
C ARG A 375 -17.61 2.95 -11.26
N LYS A 376 -16.75 2.44 -10.36
CA LYS A 376 -15.29 2.70 -10.29
C LYS A 376 -14.85 4.07 -9.75
N GLY A 377 -15.69 4.75 -8.97
CA GLY A 377 -15.30 5.92 -8.17
C GLY A 377 -15.16 7.23 -8.95
N GLY A 378 -15.75 7.32 -10.15
CA GLY A 378 -15.93 8.61 -10.83
C GLY A 378 -17.15 9.36 -10.29
N ILE A 379 -17.31 10.64 -10.60
CA ILE A 379 -18.58 11.37 -10.43
C ILE A 379 -19.27 11.41 -11.79
N ALA A 380 -20.60 11.36 -11.82
CA ALA A 380 -21.38 11.54 -13.06
C ALA A 380 -20.91 12.83 -13.77
N LYS A 381 -20.39 12.69 -14.99
CA LYS A 381 -19.94 13.86 -15.76
C LYS A 381 -21.15 14.75 -16.07
N LYS A 382 -20.97 16.05 -15.85
CA LYS A 382 -21.91 17.12 -16.22
C LYS A 382 -22.29 17.06 -17.70
#